data_AF-U2Q458-F1
#
_entry.id   AF-U2Q458-F1
#
_cell.length_a   1.000
_cell.length_b   1.000
_cell.length_c   1.000
_cell.angle_alpha   90.00
_cell.angle_beta   90.00
_cell.angle_gamma   90.00
#
_symmetry.space_group_name_H-M   'P 1'
#
loop_
_entity.id
_entity.type
_entity.pdbx_description
1 polymer ?
#
loop_
_entity_poly.entity_id
_entity_poly.type
_entity_poly.pdbx_seq_one_letter_code
_entity_poly.pdbx_strand_id
1 'polypeptide(L)' 'MLNPVDSEEIKKDTLFILTIQTAGYELWKRYRIEANFNEAGTVYRYGVRVQHAKWE' A
#
# COMPACT_ATOMS: atom_id res chain seq x y z
N MET A 1 -4.78 16.17 18.09
CA MET A 1 -5.51 15.85 16.83
C MET A 1 -4.50 15.19 15.90
N LEU A 2 -4.46 13.86 15.82
CA LEU A 2 -3.59 13.14 14.88
C LEU A 2 -4.39 12.89 13.61
N ASN A 3 -4.01 13.52 12.50
CA ASN A 3 -4.37 13.12 11.14
C ASN A 3 -3.26 13.62 10.19
N PRO A 4 -2.88 12.85 9.15
CA PRO A 4 -3.57 11.70 8.60
C PRO A 4 -2.70 10.43 8.54
N VAL A 5 -3.33 9.30 8.24
CA VAL A 5 -2.64 8.19 7.58
C VAL A 5 -1.99 8.78 6.32
N ASP A 6 -0.67 8.67 6.16
CA ASP A 6 -0.04 9.04 4.90
C ASP A 6 -0.38 7.93 3.90
N SER A 7 -1.10 8.27 2.84
CA SER A 7 -1.44 7.31 1.79
C SER A 7 -0.93 7.77 0.43
N GLU A 8 -0.27 6.87 -0.29
CA GLU A 8 0.17 7.07 -1.67
C GLU A 8 -0.57 6.10 -2.59
N GLU A 9 -1.17 6.63 -3.65
CA GLU A 9 -1.84 5.83 -4.68
C GLU A 9 -1.08 5.96 -6.01
N ILE A 10 -0.78 4.82 -6.63
CA ILE A 10 -0.27 4.73 -8.00
C ILE A 10 -1.28 3.96 -8.82
N LYS A 11 -1.85 4.63 -9.82
CA LYS A 11 -2.77 4.03 -10.78
C LYS A 11 -2.23 4.17 -12.20
N LYS A 12 -2.07 3.04 -12.87
CA LYS A 12 -1.71 2.90 -14.28
C LYS A 12 -2.66 1.89 -14.93
N ASP A 13 -2.66 1.81 -16.26
CA ASP A 13 -3.58 0.96 -17.03
C ASP A 13 -3.59 -0.51 -16.57
N THR A 14 -2.41 -1.05 -16.24
CA THR A 14 -2.24 -2.45 -15.82
C THR A 14 -1.77 -2.63 -14.39
N LEU A 15 -1.72 -1.56 -13.59
CA LEU A 15 -1.16 -1.58 -12.24
C LEU A 15 -1.91 -0.64 -11.29
N PHE A 16 -2.30 -1.17 -10.14
CA PHE A 16 -2.78 -0.41 -9.01
C PHE A 16 -1.91 -0.71 -7.79
N ILE A 17 -1.46 0.35 -7.10
CA ILE A 17 -0.76 0.26 -5.82
C ILE A 17 -1.38 1.28 -4.87
N LEU A 18 -1.73 0.83 -3.67
CA LEU A 18 -2.09 1.69 -2.54
C LEU A 18 -1.13 1.41 -1.39
N THR A 19 -0.36 2.42 -1.01
CA THR A 19 0.53 2.38 0.17
C THR A 19 -0.12 3.19 1.28
N ILE A 20 -0.24 2.61 2.47
CA ILE A 20 -0.81 3.25 3.66
C ILE A 20 0.24 3.20 4.77
N GLN A 21 0.50 4.36 5.37
CA GLN A 21 1.43 4.53 6.49
C GLN A 21 0.70 5.19 7.65
N THR A 22 0.59 4.48 8.77
CA THR A 22 -0.04 5.03 9.97
C THR A 22 0.95 5.91 10.72
N ALA A 23 0.72 7.22 10.74
CA ALA A 23 1.44 8.16 11.59
C ALA A 23 0.95 8.03 13.04
N GLY A 24 1.54 7.09 13.78
CA GLY A 24 1.19 6.88 15.19
C GLY A 24 2.15 5.91 15.87
N TYR A 25 3.00 6.47 16.73
CA TYR A 25 3.86 5.81 17.72
C TYR A 25 4.72 4.63 17.26
N GLU A 26 6.03 4.87 17.20
CA GLU A 26 7.21 3.97 17.31
C GLU A 26 7.28 2.66 16.50
N LEU A 27 6.18 2.13 15.96
CA LEU A 27 6.10 1.02 15.04
C LEU A 27 5.44 1.48 13.75
N TRP A 28 6.25 1.97 12.81
CA TRP A 28 5.78 2.31 11.47
C TRP A 28 5.40 1.03 10.73
N LYS A 29 4.10 0.71 10.71
CA LYS A 29 3.55 -0.32 9.82
C LYS A 29 3.20 0.34 8.50
N ARG A 30 3.83 -0.14 7.43
CA ARG A 30 3.47 0.21 6.05
C ARG A 30 2.70 -0.94 5.45
N TYR A 31 1.48 -0.67 5.03
CA TYR A 31 0.67 -1.60 4.26
C TYR A 31 0.79 -1.24 2.79
N ARG A 32 0.93 -2.24 1.93
CA ARG A 32 0.94 -2.06 0.48
C ARG A 32 -0.02 -3.05 -0.15
N ILE A 33 -1.05 -2.53 -0.81
CA ILE A 33 -1.99 -3.30 -1.62
C ILE A 33 -1.54 -3.15 -3.06
N GLU A 34 -1.44 -4.26 -3.79
CA GLU A 34 -0.99 -4.27 -5.18
C GLU A 34 -1.93 -5.14 -6.00
N ALA A 35 -2.33 -4.66 -7.17
CA ALA A 35 -3.09 -5.41 -8.16
C ALA A 35 -2.50 -5.17 -9.56
N ASN A 36 -2.35 -6.25 -10.32
CA ASN A 36 -1.92 -6.23 -11.72
C ASN A 36 -3.07 -6.70 -12.59
N PHE A 37 -3.31 -5.96 -13.65
CA PHE A 37 -4.37 -6.19 -14.62
C PHE A 37 -3.75 -6.59 -15.96
N ASN A 38 -4.43 -7.45 -16.71
CA ASN A 38 -4.10 -7.65 -18.12
C ASN A 38 -4.65 -6.49 -18.96
N GLU A 39 -4.36 -6.47 -20.26
CA GLU A 39 -4.85 -5.42 -21.18
C GLU A 39 -6.38 -5.37 -21.28
N ALA A 40 -7.07 -6.48 -20.96
CA ALA A 40 -8.53 -6.55 -20.88
C ALA A 40 -9.11 -6.03 -19.55
N GLY A 41 -8.28 -5.47 -18.66
CA GLY A 41 -8.70 -4.95 -17.36
C GLY A 41 -9.05 -6.01 -16.32
N THR A 42 -8.73 -7.27 -16.56
CA THR A 42 -8.95 -8.36 -15.60
C THR A 42 -7.74 -8.51 -14.67
N VAL A 43 -7.99 -8.62 -13.36
CA VAL A 43 -6.94 -8.87 -12.37
C VAL A 43 -6.43 -10.31 -12.51
N TYR A 44 -5.13 -10.47 -12.73
CA TYR A 44 -4.47 -11.79 -12.72
C TYR A 44 -3.56 -12.01 -11.50
N ARG A 45 -3.21 -10.93 -10.79
CA ARG A 45 -2.39 -11.00 -9.59
C ARG A 45 -2.74 -9.87 -8.64
N TYR A 46 -3.00 -10.21 -7.38
CA TYR A 46 -3.18 -9.23 -6.32
C TYR A 46 -2.55 -9.72 -5.02
N GLY A 47 -2.28 -8.80 -4.09
CA GLY A 47 -1.76 -9.15 -2.79
C GLY A 47 -1.65 -7.96 -1.83
N VAL A 48 -1.43 -8.29 -0.57
CA VAL A 48 -1.19 -7.33 0.51
C VAL A 48 0.17 -7.63 1.13
N ARG A 49 0.98 -6.59 1.34
CA ARG A 49 2.27 -6.66 2.02
C ARG A 49 2.25 -5.76 3.25
N VAL A 50 2.90 -6.22 4.31
CA VAL A 50 3.11 -5.44 5.54
C VAL A 50 4.60 -5.34 5.78
N GLN A 51 5.10 -4.12 5.93
CA GLN A 51 6.46 -3.85 6.38
C GLN A 51 6.38 -3.30 7.80
N HIS A 52 7.14 -3.90 8.73
CA HIS A 52 7.35 -3.38 10.06
C HIS A 52 8.80 -2.88 10.18
N ALA A 53 9.02 -1.66 10.64
CA ALA A 53 10.33 -1.25 11.14
C ALA A 53 10.41 -1.57 12.64
N LYS A 54 11.44 -2.30 13.07
CA LYS A 54 11.82 -2.41 14.49
C LYS A 54 13.13 -1.63 14.65
N TRP A 55 13.17 -0.72 15.62
CA TRP A 55 14.43 -0.22 16.17
C TRP A 55 14.74 -1.05 17.42
N GLU A 56 16.02 -1.40 17.62
CA GLU A 56 16.53 -2.05 18.84
C GLU A 56 16.51 -1.10 20.04
#